data_AF-A0A349W5T8-F1
#
_entry.id   AF-A0A349W5T8-F1
#
_cell.length_a   1.000
_cell.length_b   1.000
_cell.length_c   1.000
_cell.angle_alpha   90.00
_cell.angle_beta   90.00
_cell.angle_gamma   90.00
#
_symmetry.space_group_name_H-M   'P 1'
#
loop_
_entity.id
_entity.type
_entity.pdbx_description
1 polymer ?
#
loop_
_entity_poly.entity_id
_entity_poly.type
_entity_poly.pdbx_seq_one_letter_code
_entity_poly.pdbx_strand_id
1 'polypeptide(L)'
;MSTLCLLADPMHAEHRVLCREYAAVQERCSRVMAQQRGEIERLQAQALRLRAAVIVRDTALALAREDHARLVARLAGERDTAAVAADLVICQTGCLGHGDYWREQDQCRRTGLSCVLVDAAKLTA
;
A
#
# COMPACT_ATOMS: atom_id res chain seq x y z
N MET A 1 -69.89 -55.49 -1.29
CA MET A 1 -68.83 -55.18 -2.28
C MET A 1 -67.58 -54.76 -1.51
N SER A 2 -66.57 -55.64 -1.60
CA SER A 2 -65.14 -55.39 -1.42
C SER A 2 -64.60 -54.87 -0.09
N THR A 3 -64.52 -55.79 0.87
CA THR A 3 -63.63 -55.78 2.06
C THR A 3 -62.13 -55.97 1.71
N LEU A 4 -61.74 -55.75 0.45
CA LEU A 4 -60.36 -55.95 -0.05
C LEU A 4 -59.45 -54.71 0.12
N CYS A 5 -59.95 -53.61 0.69
CA CYS A 5 -59.23 -52.34 0.75
C CYS A 5 -58.31 -52.18 1.98
N LEU A 6 -58.27 -53.13 2.92
CA LEU A 6 -57.55 -52.97 4.19
C LEU A 6 -56.08 -53.42 4.16
N LEU A 7 -55.57 -53.97 3.05
CA LEU A 7 -54.19 -54.47 2.93
C LEU A 7 -53.40 -53.88 1.75
N ALA A 8 -53.99 -52.98 0.96
CA ALA A 8 -53.28 -52.21 -0.07
C ALA A 8 -52.99 -50.81 0.48
N ASP A 9 -51.76 -50.41 0.81
CA ASP A 9 -50.47 -51.08 0.70
C ASP A 9 -49.49 -50.32 1.63
N PRO A 10 -49.00 -50.92 2.72
CA PRO A 10 -48.09 -50.25 3.65
C PRO A 10 -46.81 -49.75 2.96
N MET A 11 -46.34 -50.42 1.91
CA MET A 11 -45.20 -49.96 1.12
C MET A 11 -45.50 -48.66 0.37
N HIS A 12 -46.70 -48.49 -0.18
CA HIS A 12 -47.10 -47.23 -0.81
C HIS A 12 -47.24 -46.09 0.21
N ALA A 13 -47.68 -46.38 1.44
CA ALA A 13 -47.74 -45.38 2.51
C ALA A 13 -46.33 -44.93 2.93
N GLU A 14 -45.41 -45.87 3.16
CA GLU A 14 -44.00 -45.60 3.49
C GLU A 14 -43.28 -44.84 2.37
N HIS A 15 -43.48 -45.25 1.11
CA HIS A 15 -42.92 -44.54 -0.04
C HIS A 15 -43.39 -43.08 -0.11
N ARG A 16 -44.66 -42.81 0.20
CA ARG A 16 -45.19 -41.43 0.25
C ARG A 16 -44.61 -40.61 1.40
N VAL A 17 -44.29 -41.23 2.53
CA VAL A 17 -43.57 -40.55 3.62
C VAL A 17 -42.15 -40.23 3.17
N LEU A 18 -41.45 -41.22 2.61
CA LEU A 18 -40.08 -41.05 2.10
C LEU A 18 -39.99 -39.94 1.06
N CYS A 19 -40.91 -39.88 0.09
CA CYS A 19 -40.92 -38.83 -0.93
C CYS A 19 -41.12 -37.42 -0.33
N ARG A 20 -41.91 -37.30 0.75
CA ARG A 20 -42.10 -36.00 1.43
C ARG A 20 -40.85 -35.57 2.19
N GLU A 21 -40.26 -36.47 2.95
CA GLU A 21 -39.03 -36.18 3.70
C GLU A 21 -37.87 -35.88 2.75
N TYR A 22 -37.74 -36.66 1.68
CA TYR A 22 -36.76 -36.40 0.63
C TYR A 22 -36.97 -35.04 -0.03
N ALA A 23 -38.21 -34.68 -0.38
CA ALA A 23 -38.52 -33.36 -0.93
C ALA A 23 -38.18 -32.23 0.04
N ALA A 24 -38.48 -32.39 1.34
CA ALA A 24 -38.15 -31.40 2.38
C ALA A 24 -36.63 -31.22 2.54
N VAL A 25 -35.85 -32.31 2.48
CA VAL A 25 -34.39 -32.24 2.49
C VAL A 25 -33.87 -31.62 1.20
N GLN A 26 -34.40 -32.00 0.05
CA GLN A 26 -34.00 -31.46 -1.25
C GLN A 26 -34.25 -29.95 -1.34
N GLU A 27 -35.39 -29.47 -0.85
CA GLU A 27 -35.70 -28.04 -0.79
C GLU A 27 -34.71 -27.30 0.12
N ARG A 28 -34.44 -27.85 1.31
CA ARG A 28 -33.47 -27.27 2.25
C ARG A 28 -32.07 -27.20 1.64
N CYS A 29 -31.61 -28.27 1.00
CA CYS A 29 -30.32 -28.33 0.31
C CYS A 29 -30.28 -27.31 -0.83
N SER A 30 -31.31 -27.26 -1.66
CA SER A 30 -31.42 -26.29 -2.77
C SER A 30 -31.33 -24.85 -2.27
N ARG A 31 -32.02 -24.55 -1.16
CA ARG A 31 -31.98 -23.22 -0.52
C ARG A 31 -30.58 -22.88 -0.02
N VAL A 32 -29.92 -23.79 0.69
CA VAL A 32 -28.56 -23.56 1.20
C VAL A 32 -27.57 -23.37 0.05
N MET A 33 -27.65 -24.18 -1.00
CA MET A 33 -26.80 -24.05 -2.18
C MET A 33 -27.01 -22.71 -2.89
N ALA A 34 -28.26 -22.27 -3.06
CA ALA A 34 -28.57 -20.96 -3.64
C ALA A 34 -28.03 -19.80 -2.80
N GLN A 35 -28.19 -19.88 -1.47
CA GLN A 35 -27.63 -18.88 -0.55
C GLN A 35 -26.10 -18.82 -0.62
N GLN A 36 -25.43 -19.97 -0.60
CA GLN A 36 -23.98 -20.05 -0.68
C GLN A 36 -23.46 -19.54 -2.03
N ARG A 37 -24.15 -19.84 -3.13
CA ARG A 37 -23.80 -19.31 -4.45
C ARG A 37 -23.84 -17.77 -4.45
N GLY A 38 -24.89 -17.17 -3.89
CA GLY A 38 -24.98 -15.72 -3.78
C GLY A 38 -23.87 -15.11 -2.91
N GLU A 39 -23.49 -15.79 -1.83
CA GLU A 39 -22.38 -15.35 -0.98
C GLU A 39 -21.02 -15.43 -1.70
N ILE A 40 -20.77 -16.51 -2.46
CA ILE A 40 -19.57 -16.64 -3.29
C ILE A 40 -19.50 -15.50 -4.31
N GLU A 41 -20.59 -15.23 -5.02
CA GLU A 41 -20.67 -14.15 -6.01
C GLU A 41 -20.39 -12.78 -5.35
N ARG A 42 -20.95 -12.54 -4.15
CA ARG A 42 -20.71 -11.32 -3.36
C ARG A 42 -19.25 -11.18 -2.95
N LEU A 43 -18.64 -12.23 -2.39
CA LEU A 43 -17.25 -12.21 -1.93
C LEU A 43 -16.27 -12.09 -3.11
N GLN A 44 -16.56 -12.75 -4.23
CA GLN A 44 -15.77 -12.60 -5.47
C GLN A 44 -15.82 -11.16 -5.99
N ALA A 45 -17.00 -10.52 -5.98
CA ALA A 45 -17.13 -9.12 -6.36
C ALA A 45 -16.35 -8.20 -5.40
N GLN A 46 -16.38 -8.47 -4.09
CA GLN A 46 -15.60 -7.73 -3.11
C GLN A 46 -14.09 -7.90 -3.31
N ALA A 47 -13.62 -9.14 -3.56
CA ALA A 47 -12.23 -9.44 -3.82
C ALA A 47 -11.72 -8.68 -5.07
N LEU A 48 -12.50 -8.63 -6.14
CA LEU A 48 -12.16 -7.88 -7.34
C LEU A 48 -12.08 -6.37 -7.06
N ARG A 49 -13.04 -5.80 -6.34
CA ARG A 49 -13.04 -4.37 -5.96
C ARG A 49 -11.83 -4.01 -5.11
N LEU A 50 -11.53 -4.82 -4.09
CA LEU A 50 -10.40 -4.57 -3.19
C LEU A 50 -9.06 -4.72 -3.94
N ARG A 51 -8.94 -5.72 -4.81
CA ARG A 51 -7.75 -5.87 -5.67
C ARG A 51 -7.56 -4.66 -6.56
N ALA A 52 -8.62 -4.14 -7.20
CA ALA A 52 -8.54 -2.93 -8.00
C ALA A 52 -8.13 -1.71 -7.17
N ALA A 53 -8.69 -1.54 -5.97
CA ALA A 53 -8.33 -0.43 -5.08
C ALA A 53 -6.85 -0.46 -4.67
N VAL A 54 -6.30 -1.64 -4.39
CA VAL A 54 -4.87 -1.81 -4.10
C VAL A 54 -4.02 -1.46 -5.33
N ILE A 55 -4.35 -1.99 -6.50
CA ILE A 55 -3.63 -1.69 -7.76
C ILE A 55 -3.59 -0.18 -8.02
N VAL A 56 -4.72 0.52 -7.87
CA VAL A 56 -4.80 1.97 -8.06
C VAL A 56 -3.89 2.70 -7.07
N ARG A 57 -3.95 2.35 -5.78
CA ARG A 57 -3.13 2.99 -4.75
C ARG A 57 -1.64 2.74 -4.94
N ASP A 58 -1.25 1.51 -5.24
CA ASP A 58 0.16 1.15 -5.43
C ASP A 58 0.74 1.81 -6.67
N THR A 59 -0.04 1.90 -7.75
CA THR A 59 0.35 2.63 -8.96
C THR A 59 0.53 4.11 -8.67
N ALA A 60 -0.40 4.75 -7.96
CA ALA A 60 -0.29 6.16 -7.59
C ALA A 60 0.92 6.42 -6.69
N LEU A 61 1.20 5.52 -5.74
CA LEU A 61 2.37 5.60 -4.86
C LEU A 61 3.68 5.45 -5.65
N ALA A 62 3.74 4.52 -6.62
CA ALA A 62 4.90 4.34 -7.47
C ALA A 62 5.20 5.61 -8.27
N LEU A 63 4.19 6.20 -8.91
CA LEU A 63 4.32 7.47 -9.64
C LEU A 63 4.78 8.61 -8.72
N ALA A 64 4.18 8.75 -7.54
CA ALA A 64 4.57 9.79 -6.57
C ALA A 64 6.03 9.62 -6.10
N ARG A 65 6.50 8.38 -5.96
CA ARG A 65 7.91 8.08 -5.61
C ARG A 65 8.86 8.47 -6.72
N GLU A 66 8.50 8.22 -7.99
CA GLU A 66 9.29 8.67 -9.13
C GLU A 66 9.38 10.19 -9.20
N ASP A 67 8.26 10.89 -9.05
CA ASP A 67 8.23 12.35 -9.06
C ASP A 67 9.04 12.94 -7.92
N HIS A 68 8.94 12.35 -6.72
CA HIS A 68 9.76 12.75 -5.59
C HIS A 68 11.25 12.53 -5.87
N ALA A 69 11.65 11.38 -6.42
CA ALA A 69 13.03 11.11 -6.78
C ALA A 69 13.55 12.10 -7.84
N ARG A 70 12.74 12.44 -8.85
CA ARG A 70 13.08 13.46 -9.85
C ARG A 70 13.28 14.83 -9.21
N LEU A 71 12.39 15.23 -8.29
CA LEU A 71 12.51 16.49 -7.57
C LEU A 71 13.76 16.51 -6.68
N VAL A 72 14.02 15.46 -5.92
CA VAL A 72 15.21 15.35 -5.08
C VAL A 72 16.49 15.42 -5.92
N ALA A 73 16.55 14.71 -7.04
CA ALA A 73 17.67 14.77 -7.96
C ALA A 73 17.85 16.18 -8.56
N ARG A 74 16.76 16.85 -8.94
CA ARG A 74 16.79 18.23 -9.42
C ARG A 74 17.30 19.18 -8.34
N LEU A 75 16.77 19.12 -7.12
CA LEU A 75 17.22 19.95 -6.00
C LEU A 75 18.67 19.68 -5.61
N ALA A 76 19.13 18.42 -5.72
CA ALA A 76 20.53 18.08 -5.51
C ALA A 76 21.43 18.69 -6.60
N GLY A 77 20.97 18.74 -7.86
CA GLY A 77 21.65 19.45 -8.94
C GLY A 77 21.53 20.98 -8.86
N GLU A 78 20.44 21.50 -8.31
CA GLU A 78 20.17 22.93 -8.07
C GLU A 78 20.79 23.45 -6.77
N ARG A 79 21.41 22.59 -5.94
CA ARG A 79 22.38 23.07 -4.94
C ARG A 79 23.53 23.68 -5.73
N ASP A 80 23.34 24.94 -6.04
CA ASP A 80 24.19 25.75 -6.89
C ASP A 80 25.62 25.61 -6.39
N THR A 81 26.51 25.16 -7.27
CA THR A 81 27.94 25.09 -6.97
C THR A 81 28.45 26.45 -6.51
N ALA A 82 27.86 27.55 -7.02
CA ALA A 82 28.15 28.89 -6.54
C ALA A 82 27.62 29.15 -5.12
N ALA A 83 26.46 28.60 -4.73
CA ALA A 83 25.97 28.72 -3.35
C ALA A 83 26.85 27.92 -2.36
N VAL A 84 27.28 26.72 -2.73
CA VAL A 84 28.22 25.92 -1.93
C VAL A 84 29.58 26.61 -1.84
N ALA A 85 30.09 27.14 -2.96
CA ALA A 85 31.33 27.90 -2.98
C ALA A 85 31.24 29.17 -2.12
N ALA A 86 30.11 29.87 -2.17
CA ALA A 86 29.85 31.04 -1.32
C ALA A 86 29.84 30.66 0.16
N ASP A 87 29.17 29.57 0.57
CA ASP A 87 29.15 29.10 1.95
C ASP A 87 30.56 28.75 2.46
N LEU A 88 31.40 28.14 1.61
CA LEU A 88 32.78 27.82 1.93
C LEU A 88 33.64 29.07 2.13
N VAL A 89 33.53 30.07 1.24
CA VAL A 89 34.27 31.34 1.36
C VAL A 89 33.79 32.17 2.56
N ILE A 90 32.48 32.20 2.82
CA ILE A 90 31.91 32.89 3.98
C ILE A 90 32.41 32.23 5.28
N CYS A 91 32.45 30.89 5.36
CA CYS A 91 33.02 30.21 6.54
C CYS A 91 34.54 30.42 6.66
N GLN A 92 35.30 30.36 5.57
CA GLN A 92 36.75 30.61 5.59
C GLN A 92 37.04 32.00 6.17
N THR A 93 36.36 33.03 5.67
CA THR A 93 36.55 34.42 6.13
C THR A 93 36.06 34.64 7.56
N GLY A 94 34.97 34.00 7.98
CA GLY A 94 34.46 34.10 9.36
C GLY A 94 35.27 33.34 10.41
N CYS A 95 35.81 32.17 10.07
CA CYS A 95 36.59 31.31 10.98
C CYS A 95 38.07 31.69 11.12
N LEU A 96 38.63 32.40 10.14
CA LEU A 96 40.06 32.78 10.10
C LEU A 96 40.26 34.30 10.21
N GLY A 97 39.16 35.06 10.25
CA GLY A 97 39.19 36.50 10.43
C GLY A 97 39.49 36.90 11.88
N HIS A 98 39.74 38.18 12.10
CA HIS A 98 40.02 38.68 13.45
C HIS A 98 38.87 38.40 14.42
N GLY A 99 39.17 37.70 15.51
CA GLY A 99 38.22 37.36 16.56
C GLY A 99 37.45 36.07 16.33
N ASP A 100 37.72 35.34 15.24
CA ASP A 100 37.23 33.98 14.97
C ASP A 100 35.73 33.78 15.30
N TYR A 101 34.91 34.79 15.03
CA TYR A 101 33.54 34.89 15.56
C TYR A 101 32.65 33.68 15.20
N TRP A 102 32.98 33.00 14.10
CA TRP A 102 32.22 31.86 13.56
C TRP A 102 32.82 30.50 13.94
N ARG A 103 33.98 30.46 14.59
CA ARG A 103 34.68 29.23 14.95
C ARG A 103 34.18 28.70 16.30
N GLU A 104 33.73 27.46 16.30
CA GLU A 104 33.47 26.68 17.51
C GLU A 104 34.40 25.46 17.51
N GLN A 105 35.38 25.46 18.43
CA GLN A 105 36.52 24.54 18.41
C GLN A 105 37.28 24.64 17.06
N ASP A 106 37.11 23.65 16.18
CA ASP A 106 37.71 23.64 14.85
C ASP A 106 36.66 23.60 13.72
N GLN A 107 35.39 23.90 14.03
CA GLN A 107 34.27 23.86 13.09
C GLN A 107 33.59 25.23 12.93
N CYS A 108 33.06 25.49 11.73
CA CYS A 108 32.31 26.71 11.42
C CYS A 108 30.86 26.60 11.91
N ARG A 109 30.37 27.58 12.66
CA ARG A 109 28.99 27.59 13.19
C ARG A 109 27.89 27.58 12.10
N ARG A 110 28.16 28.12 10.90
CA ARG A 110 27.17 28.17 9.79
C ARG A 110 27.02 26.82 9.07
N THR A 111 28.12 26.11 8.83
CA THR A 111 28.12 24.90 7.98
C THR A 111 28.42 23.61 8.74
N GLY A 112 28.98 23.69 9.96
CA GLY A 112 29.46 22.54 10.73
C GLY A 112 30.73 21.88 10.17
N LEU A 113 31.32 22.42 9.11
CA LEU A 113 32.55 21.91 8.50
C LEU A 113 33.79 22.44 9.21
N SER A 114 34.92 21.72 9.10
CA SER A 114 36.19 22.15 9.67
C SER A 114 36.64 23.50 9.08
N CYS A 115 37.08 24.40 9.95
CA CYS A 115 37.55 25.73 9.58
C CYS A 115 38.98 25.67 9.00
N VAL A 116 39.10 25.23 7.74
CA VAL A 116 40.36 25.18 6.99
C VAL A 116 40.41 26.22 5.87
N LEU A 117 41.62 26.60 5.45
CA LEU A 117 41.79 27.38 4.23
C LEU A 117 41.37 26.51 3.04
N VAL A 118 40.28 26.89 2.38
CA VAL A 118 39.85 26.26 1.14
C VAL A 118 40.73 26.75 0.01
N ASP A 119 41.30 25.82 -0.75
CA ASP A 119 42.10 26.13 -1.94
C ASP A 119 41.17 26.61 -3.06
N ALA A 120 41.43 27.80 -3.60
CA ALA A 120 40.65 28.40 -4.67
C ALA A 120 40.52 27.49 -5.91
N ALA A 121 41.54 26.64 -6.17
CA ALA A 121 41.52 25.68 -7.27
C ALA A 121 40.49 24.54 -7.09
N LYS A 122 40.06 24.27 -5.85
CA LYS A 122 39.08 23.21 -5.52
C LYS A 122 37.62 23.69 -5.51
N LEU A 123 37.39 24.99 -5.64
CA LEU A 123 36.03 25.59 -5.61
C LEU A 123 35.37 25.65 -7.00
N THR A 124 36.14 25.46 -8.07
CA THR A 124 35.69 25.65 -9.47
C THR A 124 35.72 24.37 -10.31
N ALA A 125 36.06 23.22 -9.72
CA ALA A 125 36.12 21.90 -10.37
C ALA A 125 34.92 21.04 -9.95
#